data_AF-A0A4R1FRS6-F1
#
_entry.id   AF-A0A4R1FRS6-F1
#
_cell.length_a   1.000
_cell.length_b   1.000
_cell.length_c   1.000
_cell.angle_alpha   90.00
_cell.angle_beta   90.00
_cell.angle_gamma   90.00
#
_symmetry.space_group_name_H-M   'P 1'
#
loop_
_entity.id
_entity.type
_entity.pdbx_description
1 polymer ?
#
loop_
_entity_poly.entity_id
_entity_poly.type
_entity_poly.pdbx_seq_one_letter_code
_entity_poly.pdbx_strand_id
1 'polypeptide(L)'
;MEFNQHIKLAEQLLKQNKCVIYQIFEKGIMAVFDKKETRTSIVCSAEEDGLMVSISVNGRANLKISQKFIQKIFGKRYAVERHLNKIDGQQANYFKLTVLRA
;
A
#
# COMPACT_ATOMS: atom_id res chain seq x y z
N MET A 1 7.69 -4.37 19.37
CA MET A 1 8.20 -5.59 18.67
C MET A 1 7.25 -6.05 17.55
N GLU A 2 5.97 -5.66 17.57
CA GLU A 2 4.96 -6.00 16.54
C GLU A 2 5.05 -5.19 15.25
N PHE A 3 5.59 -3.97 15.30
CA PHE A 3 5.77 -3.07 14.16
C PHE A 3 6.42 -3.73 12.93
N ASN A 4 7.47 -4.54 13.16
CA ASN A 4 8.18 -5.25 12.10
C ASN A 4 7.31 -6.33 11.42
N GLN A 5 6.25 -6.81 12.06
CA GLN A 5 5.41 -7.87 11.51
C GLN A 5 4.50 -7.35 10.41
N HIS A 6 3.91 -6.16 10.55
CA HIS A 6 3.06 -5.56 9.51
C HIS A 6 3.85 -5.25 8.24
N ILE A 7 5.06 -4.67 8.38
CA ILE A 7 5.95 -4.43 7.24
C ILE A 7 6.38 -5.75 6.58
N LYS A 8 6.81 -6.76 7.36
CA LYS A 8 7.17 -8.08 6.81
C LYS A 8 6.01 -8.74 6.06
N LEU A 9 4.80 -8.67 6.60
CA LEU A 9 3.62 -9.19 5.93
C LEU A 9 3.31 -8.41 4.65
N ALA A 10 3.41 -7.08 4.67
CA ALA A 10 3.25 -6.25 3.49
C ALA A 10 4.27 -6.63 2.40
N GLU A 11 5.55 -6.80 2.76
CA GLU A 11 6.58 -7.24 1.83
C GLU A 11 6.24 -8.59 1.19
N GLN A 12 5.79 -9.57 1.99
CA GLN A 12 5.41 -10.89 1.48
C GLN A 12 4.26 -10.78 0.47
N LEU A 13 3.20 -10.03 0.80
CA LEU A 13 2.04 -9.85 -0.08
C LEU A 13 2.41 -9.12 -1.38
N LEU A 14 3.30 -8.12 -1.30
CA LEU A 14 3.79 -7.35 -2.45
C LEU A 14 4.69 -8.21 -3.36
N LYS A 15 5.59 -9.01 -2.78
CA LYS A 15 6.44 -9.98 -3.52
C LYS A 15 5.59 -11.03 -4.25
N GLN A 16 4.56 -11.57 -3.60
CA GLN A 16 3.60 -12.51 -4.23
C GLN A 16 2.88 -11.89 -5.44
N ASN A 17 2.72 -10.56 -5.44
CA ASN A 17 2.13 -9.81 -6.54
C ASN A 17 3.17 -9.27 -7.54
N LYS A 18 4.40 -9.78 -7.52
CA LYS A 18 5.49 -9.43 -8.44
C LYS A 18 5.91 -7.94 -8.38
N CYS A 19 5.74 -7.29 -7.22
CA CYS A 19 6.26 -5.94 -7.02
C CYS A 19 7.75 -5.99 -6.70
N VAL A 20 8.52 -5.02 -7.21
CA VAL A 20 9.90 -4.78 -6.78
C VAL A 20 9.87 -3.92 -5.53
N ILE A 21 10.58 -4.33 -4.48
CA ILE A 21 10.53 -3.69 -3.15
C ILE A 21 11.86 -2.98 -2.86
N TYR A 22 11.76 -1.75 -2.38
CA TYR A 22 12.84 -0.92 -1.87
C TYR A 22 12.53 -0.55 -0.43
N GLN A 23 13.48 -0.80 0.47
CA GLN A 23 13.37 -0.29 1.83
C GLN A 23 13.74 1.20 1.84
N ILE A 24 12.82 2.04 2.32
CA ILE A 24 12.94 3.49 2.26
C ILE A 24 13.19 4.12 3.64
N PHE A 25 12.75 3.46 4.72
CA PHE A 25 13.05 3.82 6.11
C PHE A 25 12.79 2.61 7.03
N GLU A 26 13.24 2.67 8.28
CA GLU A 26 13.04 1.56 9.25
C GLU A 26 11.57 1.13 9.36
N LYS A 27 10.67 2.12 9.21
CA LYS A 27 9.24 1.98 9.41
C LYS A 27 8.40 1.85 8.14
N GLY A 28 9.01 1.62 6.99
CA GLY A 28 8.25 1.54 5.76
C GLY A 28 9.02 1.10 4.53
N ILE A 29 8.24 0.61 3.58
CA ILE A 29 8.72 0.07 2.33
C ILE A 29 8.06 0.84 1.18
N MET A 30 8.81 1.02 0.10
CA MET A 30 8.27 1.36 -1.19
C MET A 30 8.26 0.12 -2.06
N ALA A 31 7.15 -0.14 -2.73
CA ALA A 31 7.05 -1.16 -3.75
C ALA A 31 6.64 -0.51 -5.07
N VAL A 32 7.28 -0.96 -6.15
CA VAL A 32 6.95 -0.55 -7.51
C VAL A 32 6.38 -1.75 -8.23
N PHE A 33 5.18 -1.57 -8.79
CA PHE A 33 4.60 -2.50 -9.74
C PHE A 33 4.67 -1.86 -11.12
N ASP A 34 5.53 -2.41 -11.97
CA ASP A 34 5.68 -1.98 -13.36
C ASP A 34 5.10 -3.06 -14.28
N LYS A 35 4.04 -2.70 -15.02
CA LYS A 35 3.49 -3.55 -16.07
C LYS A 35 3.31 -2.72 -17.33
N LYS A 36 4.33 -2.76 -18.20
CA LYS A 36 4.48 -2.29 -19.61
C LYS A 36 3.96 -0.88 -19.98
N GLU A 37 3.00 -0.30 -19.25
CA GLU A 37 2.39 1.03 -19.44
C GLU A 37 1.87 1.65 -18.12
N THR A 38 1.88 0.91 -17.01
CA THR A 38 1.47 1.41 -15.68
C THR A 38 2.61 1.28 -14.69
N ARG A 39 3.18 2.42 -14.31
CA ARG A 39 4.11 2.55 -13.19
C ARG A 39 3.31 2.88 -11.95
N THR A 40 3.06 1.87 -11.13
CA THR A 40 2.38 2.04 -9.85
C THR A 40 3.41 2.03 -8.73
N SER A 41 3.49 3.11 -7.95
CA SER A 41 4.24 3.13 -6.70
C SER A 41 3.28 2.95 -5.52
N ILE A 42 3.71 2.12 -4.58
CA ILE A 42 2.99 1.77 -3.36
C ILE A 42 3.95 2.06 -2.21
N VAL A 43 3.55 2.87 -1.25
CA VAL A 43 4.32 3.08 -0.01
C VAL A 43 3.51 2.55 1.14
N CYS A 44 4.10 1.64 1.93
CA CYS A 44 3.50 1.10 3.13
C CYS A 44 4.30 1.58 4.34
N SER A 45 3.64 2.26 5.27
CA SER A 45 4.16 2.54 6.62
C SER A 45 3.33 1.76 7.63
N ALA A 46 3.96 1.21 8.65
CA ALA A 46 3.24 0.54 9.71
C ALA A 46 2.71 1.54 10.75
N GLU A 47 1.51 1.23 11.25
CA GLU A 47 0.78 1.95 12.28
C GLU A 47 0.53 0.99 13.45
N GLU A 48 0.00 1.48 14.58
CA GLU A 48 -0.25 0.65 15.77
C GLU A 48 -1.20 -0.53 15.50
N ASP A 49 -2.19 -0.36 14.62
CA ASP A 49 -3.24 -1.36 14.32
C ASP A 49 -3.15 -1.95 12.90
N GLY A 50 -2.07 -1.68 12.16
CA GLY A 50 -1.84 -2.22 10.82
C GLY A 50 -0.92 -1.37 9.95
N LEU A 51 -1.44 -0.85 8.84
CA LEU A 51 -0.65 -0.09 7.85
C LEU A 51 -1.38 1.16 7.36
N MET A 52 -0.61 2.21 7.08
CA MET A 52 -0.99 3.27 6.17
C MET A 52 -0.36 3.00 4.81
N VAL A 53 -1.17 3.00 3.76
CA VAL A 53 -0.71 2.70 2.39
C VAL A 53 -1.06 3.84 1.45
N SER A 54 -0.07 4.36 0.74
CA SER A 54 -0.29 5.29 -0.37
C SER A 54 -0.03 4.62 -1.72
N ILE A 55 -0.86 4.91 -2.71
CA ILE A 55 -0.75 4.35 -4.07
C ILE A 55 -0.81 5.49 -5.09
N SER A 56 0.26 5.64 -5.86
CA SER A 56 0.31 6.50 -7.05
C SER A 56 0.34 5.67 -8.32
N VAL A 57 -0.47 6.03 -9.31
CA VAL A 57 -0.53 5.36 -10.61
C VAL A 57 -0.12 6.37 -11.67
N ASN A 58 1.03 6.15 -12.31
CA ASN A 58 1.63 7.07 -13.27
C ASN A 58 1.75 8.51 -12.73
N GLY A 59 2.11 8.64 -11.44
CA GLY A 59 2.26 9.93 -10.76
C GLY A 59 0.94 10.61 -10.38
N ARG A 60 -0.21 9.90 -10.44
CA ARG A 60 -1.54 10.47 -10.19
C ARG A 60 -2.36 9.60 -9.23
N ALA A 61 -3.28 10.23 -8.50
CA ALA A 61 -4.24 9.56 -7.63
C ALA A 61 -5.40 8.91 -8.43
N ASN A 62 -5.13 7.83 -9.18
CA ASN A 62 -6.20 7.09 -9.88
C ASN A 62 -6.97 6.15 -8.93
N LEU A 63 -8.08 6.63 -8.37
CA LEU A 63 -8.84 5.90 -7.36
C LEU A 63 -9.27 4.50 -7.78
N LYS A 64 -9.81 4.35 -8.99
CA LYS A 64 -10.33 3.07 -9.49
C LYS A 64 -9.22 2.01 -9.57
N ILE A 65 -8.04 2.40 -10.02
CA ILE A 65 -6.89 1.50 -10.11
C ILE A 65 -6.32 1.24 -8.71
N SER A 66 -6.14 2.27 -7.89
CA SER A 66 -5.65 2.14 -6.51
C SER A 66 -6.53 1.20 -5.67
N GLN A 67 -7.86 1.32 -5.75
CA GLN A 67 -8.81 0.44 -5.05
C GLN A 67 -8.68 -1.02 -5.49
N LYS A 68 -8.54 -1.26 -6.80
CA LYS A 68 -8.33 -2.62 -7.31
C LYS A 68 -7.02 -3.22 -6.80
N PHE A 69 -5.94 -2.43 -6.78
CA PHE A 69 -4.64 -2.90 -6.28
C PHE A 69 -4.68 -3.21 -4.78
N ILE A 70 -5.12 -2.25 -3.96
CA ILE A 70 -5.12 -2.41 -2.51
C ILE A 70 -6.00 -3.61 -2.08
N GLN A 71 -7.18 -3.76 -2.69
CA GLN A 71 -8.08 -4.86 -2.37
C GLN A 71 -7.50 -6.21 -2.79
N LYS A 72 -6.87 -6.27 -3.97
CA LYS A 72 -6.25 -7.50 -4.47
C LYS A 72 -5.08 -7.95 -3.59
N ILE A 73 -4.22 -7.02 -3.18
CA ILE A 73 -2.98 -7.32 -2.46
C ILE A 73 -3.27 -7.57 -0.97
N PHE A 74 -4.09 -6.73 -0.34
CA PHE A 74 -4.23 -6.69 1.11
C PHE A 74 -5.61 -7.15 1.62
N GLY A 75 -6.65 -7.12 0.80
CA GLY A 75 -8.04 -7.30 1.23
C GLY A 75 -8.41 -8.67 1.81
N LYS A 76 -7.52 -9.67 1.74
CA LYS A 76 -7.69 -10.97 2.42
C LYS A 76 -7.16 -10.98 3.86
N ARG A 77 -6.28 -10.04 4.20
CA ARG A 77 -5.59 -9.98 5.50
C ARG A 77 -5.95 -8.72 6.28
N TYR A 78 -6.43 -7.69 5.60
CA TYR A 78 -6.74 -6.40 6.16
C TYR A 78 -8.15 -5.94 5.76
N ALA A 79 -8.83 -5.29 6.70
CA ALA A 79 -9.91 -4.37 6.38
C ALA A 79 -9.30 -3.14 5.71
N VAL A 80 -9.85 -2.75 4.55
CA VAL A 80 -9.34 -1.64 3.75
C VAL A 80 -10.27 -0.45 3.88
N GLU A 81 -9.78 0.62 4.49
CA GLU A 81 -10.51 1.88 4.61
C GLU A 81 -9.83 2.95 3.78
N ARG A 82 -10.58 3.62 2.92
CA ARG A 82 -10.04 4.75 2.16
C ARG A 82 -9.86 5.94 3.11
N HIS A 83 -8.63 6.46 3.19
CA HIS A 83 -8.35 7.68 3.92
C HIS A 83 -8.50 8.88 2.98
N LEU A 84 -9.57 9.66 3.18
CA LEU A 84 -9.83 10.86 2.39
C LEU A 84 -9.01 12.03 2.93
N ASN A 85 -7.83 12.26 2.37
CA ASN A 85 -7.21 13.58 2.47
C ASN A 85 -7.82 14.47 1.39
N LYS A 86 -8.35 15.65 1.75
CA LYS A 86 -8.77 16.67 0.78
C LYS A 86 -7.59 17.60 0.54
N ILE A 87 -6.69 17.20 -0.36
CA ILE A 87 -5.61 18.09 -0.84
C ILE A 87 -5.72 18.11 -2.37
N ASP A 88 -5.97 19.28 -2.93
CA ASP A 88 -5.97 19.48 -4.37
C ASP A 88 -4.57 19.18 -4.94
N GLY A 89 -4.51 18.51 -6.09
CA GLY A 89 -3.23 18.08 -6.70
C GLY A 89 -2.65 16.76 -6.17
N GLN A 90 -3.45 15.94 -5.49
CA GLN A 90 -3.00 14.64 -4.98
C GLN A 90 -2.39 13.73 -6.04
N GLN A 91 -1.17 13.28 -5.77
CA GLN A 91 -0.43 12.34 -6.61
C GLN A 91 -0.64 10.88 -6.19
N ALA A 92 -1.30 10.63 -5.05
CA ALA A 92 -1.58 9.29 -4.54
C ALA A 92 -2.92 9.21 -3.79
N ASN A 93 -3.51 8.02 -3.75
CA ASN A 93 -4.62 7.69 -2.85
C ASN A 93 -4.08 7.02 -1.58
N TYR A 94 -4.69 7.32 -0.43
CA TYR A 94 -4.29 6.80 0.87
C TYR A 94 -5.34 5.81 1.40
N PHE A 95 -4.87 4.75 2.05
CA PHE A 95 -5.69 3.70 2.63
C PHE A 95 -5.16 3.34 4.01
N LYS A 96 -6.06 3.32 4.99
CA LYS A 96 -5.80 2.70 6.29
C LYS A 96 -6.13 1.21 6.18
N LEU A 97 -5.21 0.37 6.61
CA LEU A 97 -5.38 -1.07 6.66
C LEU A 97 -5.34 -1.52 8.12
N THR A 98 -6.43 -2.12 8.59
CA THR A 98 -6.51 -2.70 9.93
C THR A 98 -6.52 -4.22 9.81
N VAL A 99 -5.73 -4.92 10.62
CA VAL A 99 -5.62 -6.39 10.54
C VAL A 99 -6.98 -7.04 10.81
N LEU A 100 -7.39 -7.98 9.97
CA LEU A 100 -8.54 -8.82 10.26
C LEU A 100 -8.15 -9.80 11.36
N ARG A 101 -8.68 -9.59 12.57
CA ARG A 101 -8.53 -10.56 13.66
C ARG A 101 -9.30 -11.83 13.27
N ALA A 102 -8.61 -12.96 13.35
CA ALA A 102 -9.21 -14.29 13.16
C ALA A 102 -10.13 -14.65 14.34
#